data_AF-A0A1G8LYF3-F1
#
_entry.id   AF-A0A1G8LYF3-F1
#
_cell.length_a   1.000
_cell.length_b   1.000
_cell.length_c   1.000
_cell.angle_alpha   90.00
_cell.angle_beta   90.00
_cell.angle_gamma   90.00
#
_symmetry.space_group_name_H-M   'P 1'
#
loop_
_entity.id
_entity.type
_entity.pdbx_description
1 polymer ?
#
loop_
_entity_poly.entity_id
_entity_poly.type
_entity_poly.pdbx_seq_one_letter_code
_entity_poly.pdbx_strand_id
1 'polypeptide(L)'
;MKKINFRKTLFAAVLLFQLNAIAAFGQTVVKGSVKDNTGKPISGVVVTDGAHFNTTDAEGNYVLNTDPTRYPMVYISTPAAYELPSKEGVADGFYQYLDAGKSENQYDFVLTKRQKPVDEFVYIVLSDPQVRNEKQLDRFRTETVPDLKQTADSLKNFEIVGMGLGDLVWDAMNLYAPYR
;
A
#
# COMPACT_ATOMS: atom_id res chain seq x y z
N MET A 1 -27.92 -42.49 25.74
CA MET A 1 -26.77 -42.12 24.90
C MET A 1 -27.23 -42.02 23.44
N LYS A 2 -27.24 -40.83 22.84
CA LYS A 2 -27.64 -40.64 21.42
C LYS A 2 -26.53 -41.17 20.52
N LYS A 3 -26.83 -42.19 19.69
CA LYS A 3 -25.89 -42.69 18.67
C LYS A 3 -25.67 -41.60 17.61
N ILE A 4 -24.50 -40.98 17.63
CA ILE A 4 -24.08 -40.05 16.58
C ILE A 4 -23.90 -40.87 15.30
N ASN A 5 -24.68 -40.54 14.27
CA ASN A 5 -24.67 -41.28 13.02
C ASN A 5 -23.49 -40.81 12.15
N PHE A 6 -22.32 -41.39 12.41
CA PHE A 6 -21.01 -41.02 11.86
C PHE A 6 -21.00 -40.81 10.34
N ARG A 7 -21.79 -41.60 9.59
CA ARG A 7 -21.94 -41.46 8.13
C ARG A 7 -22.58 -40.13 7.72
N LYS A 8 -23.57 -39.65 8.47
CA LYS A 8 -24.23 -38.35 8.21
C LYS A 8 -23.32 -37.18 8.58
N THR A 9 -22.55 -37.31 9.67
CA THR A 9 -21.58 -36.30 10.10
C THR A 9 -20.40 -36.18 9.12
N LEU A 10 -19.90 -37.32 8.63
CA LEU A 10 -18.82 -37.35 7.63
C LEU A 10 -19.28 -36.78 6.28
N PHE A 11 -20.50 -37.11 5.82
CA PHE A 11 -21.07 -36.52 4.61
C PHE A 11 -21.24 -35.01 4.72
N ALA A 12 -21.77 -34.51 5.84
CA ALA A 12 -21.92 -33.08 6.08
C ALA A 12 -20.57 -32.35 6.11
N ALA A 13 -19.54 -32.96 6.74
CA ALA A 13 -18.19 -32.40 6.77
C ALA A 13 -17.54 -32.35 5.38
N VAL A 14 -17.73 -33.39 4.54
CA VAL A 14 -17.24 -33.40 3.15
C VAL A 14 -17.99 -32.36 2.30
N LEU A 15 -19.30 -32.22 2.47
CA LEU A 15 -20.09 -31.20 1.75
C LEU A 15 -19.66 -29.78 2.13
N LEU A 16 -19.41 -29.52 3.42
CA LEU A 16 -18.89 -28.24 3.92
C LEU A 16 -17.47 -27.95 3.42
N PHE A 17 -16.61 -28.97 3.29
CA PHE A 17 -15.29 -28.83 2.67
C PHE A 17 -15.39 -28.50 1.17
N GLN A 18 -16.29 -29.16 0.44
CA GLN A 18 -16.51 -28.91 -0.99
C GLN A 18 -17.10 -27.52 -1.26
N LEU A 19 -18.00 -27.02 -0.39
CA LEU A 19 -18.54 -25.66 -0.50
C LEU A 19 -17.47 -24.58 -0.27
N ASN A 20 -16.54 -24.78 0.67
CA ASN A 20 -15.40 -23.86 0.88
C ASN A 20 -14.41 -23.89 -0.30
N ALA A 21 -14.19 -25.05 -0.92
CA ALA A 21 -13.34 -25.16 -2.09
C ALA A 21 -13.92 -24.39 -3.29
N ILE A 22 -15.24 -24.44 -3.52
CA ILE A 22 -15.89 -23.71 -4.63
C ILE A 22 -15.81 -22.20 -4.44
N ALA A 23 -15.85 -21.69 -3.20
CA ALA A 23 -15.65 -20.27 -2.92
C ALA A 23 -14.22 -19.77 -3.23
N ALA A 24 -13.24 -20.67 -3.24
CA ALA A 24 -11.85 -20.37 -3.60
C ALA A 24 -11.56 -20.55 -5.11
N PHE A 25 -12.46 -21.20 -5.87
CA PHE A 25 -12.31 -21.36 -7.31
C PHE A 25 -12.67 -20.04 -8.03
N GLY A 26 -11.64 -19.28 -8.42
CA GLY A 26 -11.77 -18.05 -9.20
C GLY A 26 -11.15 -16.81 -8.57
N GLN A 27 -10.65 -16.90 -7.33
CA GLN A 27 -9.88 -15.82 -6.70
C GLN A 27 -8.39 -16.07 -6.90
N THR A 28 -7.71 -15.10 -7.52
CA THR A 28 -6.24 -15.05 -7.52
C THR A 28 -5.78 -14.76 -6.10
N VAL A 29 -4.62 -15.30 -5.73
CA VAL A 29 -3.99 -15.03 -4.44
C VAL A 29 -2.78 -14.13 -4.63
N VAL A 30 -2.58 -13.18 -3.73
CA VAL A 30 -1.27 -12.55 -3.52
C VAL A 30 -0.72 -12.96 -2.17
N LYS A 31 0.55 -13.37 -2.15
CA LYS A 31 1.26 -13.73 -0.91
C LYS A 31 2.63 -13.11 -0.89
N GLY A 32 3.24 -13.10 0.29
CA GLY A 32 4.49 -12.38 0.49
C GLY A 32 4.94 -12.35 1.92
N SER A 33 6.02 -11.61 2.16
CA SER A 33 6.51 -11.31 3.49
C SER A 33 6.82 -9.82 3.66
N VAL A 34 6.69 -9.34 4.89
CA VAL A 34 7.14 -8.01 5.29
C VAL A 34 8.28 -8.19 6.29
N LYS A 35 9.45 -7.69 5.92
CA LYS A 35 10.68 -7.81 6.71
C LYS A 35 11.36 -6.46 6.85
N ASP A 36 12.19 -6.31 7.88
CA ASP A 36 13.08 -5.15 7.93
C ASP A 36 14.29 -5.34 7.01
N ASN A 37 15.04 -4.26 6.79
CA ASN A 37 16.25 -4.27 5.96
C ASN A 37 17.40 -5.16 6.49
N THR A 38 17.26 -5.75 7.69
CA THR A 38 18.17 -6.77 8.22
C THR A 38 17.67 -8.21 7.98
N GLY A 39 16.48 -8.35 7.40
CA GLY A 39 15.80 -9.62 7.15
C GLY A 39 14.93 -10.11 8.31
N LYS A 40 14.76 -9.32 9.37
CA LYS A 40 13.91 -9.71 10.51
C LYS A 40 12.43 -9.62 10.12
N PRO A 41 11.60 -10.62 10.47
CA PRO A 41 10.17 -10.56 10.19
C PRO A 41 9.46 -9.45 10.97
N ILE A 42 8.47 -8.82 10.32
CA ILE A 42 7.61 -7.81 10.93
C ILE A 42 6.19 -8.36 11.00
N SER A 43 5.74 -8.66 12.21
CA SER A 43 4.40 -9.16 12.48
C SER A 43 3.36 -8.04 12.59
N GLY A 44 2.10 -8.33 12.23
CA GLY A 44 0.97 -7.42 12.39
C GLY A 44 0.92 -6.28 11.37
N VAL A 45 1.70 -6.32 10.29
CA VAL A 45 1.63 -5.33 9.21
C VAL A 45 0.35 -5.57 8.43
N VAL A 46 -0.48 -4.53 8.29
CA VAL A 46 -1.70 -4.59 7.48
C VAL A 46 -1.32 -4.58 6.00
N VAL A 47 -1.81 -5.58 5.27
CA VAL A 47 -1.68 -5.74 3.82
C VAL A 47 -3.07 -5.69 3.20
N THR A 48 -3.23 -4.96 2.10
CA THR A 48 -4.53 -4.74 1.46
C THR A 48 -4.43 -4.53 -0.05
N ASP A 49 -5.51 -4.79 -0.76
CA ASP A 49 -5.71 -4.42 -2.17
C ASP A 49 -6.70 -3.25 -2.34
N GLY A 50 -7.11 -2.62 -1.23
CA GLY A 50 -8.10 -1.55 -1.17
C GLY A 50 -9.53 -1.99 -0.86
N ALA A 51 -9.82 -3.29 -0.96
CA ALA A 51 -11.12 -3.86 -0.60
C ALA A 51 -11.02 -4.95 0.48
N HIS A 52 -9.95 -5.73 0.45
CA HIS A 52 -9.67 -6.82 1.36
C HIS A 52 -8.44 -6.49 2.21
N PHE A 53 -8.42 -7.02 3.44
CA PHE A 53 -7.36 -6.77 4.41
C PHE A 53 -6.92 -8.07 5.05
N ASN A 54 -5.62 -8.20 5.29
CA ASN A 54 -5.04 -9.21 6.16
C ASN A 54 -3.83 -8.62 6.90
N THR A 55 -3.28 -9.36 7.86
CA THR A 55 -2.08 -8.95 8.61
C THR A 55 -0.98 -9.99 8.50
N THR A 56 0.27 -9.56 8.54
CA THR A 56 1.40 -10.50 8.59
C THR A 56 1.42 -11.33 9.87
N ASP A 57 1.81 -12.60 9.75
CA ASP A 57 1.99 -13.54 10.87
C ASP A 57 3.27 -13.26 11.69
N ALA A 58 3.63 -14.16 12.62
CA ALA A 58 4.81 -13.99 13.48
C ALA A 58 6.13 -14.04 12.68
N GLU A 59 6.13 -14.75 11.55
CA GLU A 59 7.22 -14.89 10.60
C GLU A 59 7.17 -13.79 9.50
N GLY A 60 6.26 -12.84 9.63
CA GLY A 60 6.11 -11.70 8.72
C GLY A 60 5.43 -12.05 7.39
N ASN A 61 4.87 -13.26 7.23
CA ASN A 61 4.23 -13.67 5.99
C ASN A 61 2.76 -13.24 5.93
N TYR A 62 2.26 -13.02 4.72
CA TYR A 62 0.86 -12.75 4.46
C TYR A 62 0.34 -13.53 3.25
N VAL A 63 -0.97 -13.74 3.22
CA VAL A 63 -1.73 -14.26 2.08
C VAL A 63 -3.03 -13.47 1.99
N LEU A 64 -3.39 -12.98 0.80
CA LEU A 64 -4.60 -12.21 0.56
C LEU A 64 -5.26 -12.73 -0.72
N ASN A 65 -6.53 -13.13 -0.62
CA ASN A 65 -7.34 -13.44 -1.80
C ASN A 65 -7.77 -12.13 -2.46
N THR A 66 -7.66 -12.04 -3.79
CA THR A 66 -7.90 -10.81 -4.53
C THR A 66 -8.43 -11.09 -5.94
N ASP A 67 -8.79 -10.03 -6.66
CA ASP A 67 -9.11 -10.02 -8.07
C ASP A 67 -8.27 -8.92 -8.72
N PRO A 68 -7.09 -9.24 -9.30
CA PRO A 68 -6.20 -8.25 -9.88
C PRO A 68 -6.80 -7.41 -11.02
N THR A 69 -7.89 -7.87 -11.64
CA THR A 69 -8.60 -7.10 -12.67
C THR A 69 -9.38 -5.95 -12.04
N ARG A 70 -9.89 -6.14 -10.83
CA ARG A 70 -10.65 -5.13 -10.07
C ARG A 70 -9.78 -4.33 -9.11
N TYR A 71 -8.82 -4.99 -8.47
CA TYR A 71 -7.93 -4.45 -7.46
C TYR A 71 -6.48 -4.66 -7.93
N PRO A 72 -5.96 -3.76 -8.79
CA PRO A 72 -4.73 -4.00 -9.53
C PRO A 72 -3.45 -3.86 -8.69
N MET A 73 -3.57 -3.62 -7.39
CA MET A 73 -2.44 -3.36 -6.51
C MET A 73 -2.62 -4.08 -5.18
N VAL A 74 -1.49 -4.48 -4.58
CA VAL A 74 -1.38 -4.84 -3.17
C VAL A 74 -0.46 -3.83 -2.49
N TYR A 75 -0.76 -3.43 -1.27
CA TYR A 75 0.02 -2.45 -0.53
C TYR A 75 -0.07 -2.64 0.97
N ILE A 76 0.89 -2.06 1.68
CA ILE A 76 0.98 -2.14 3.14
C ILE A 76 0.65 -0.81 3.80
N SER A 77 0.07 -0.89 5.01
CA SER A 77 0.07 0.24 5.93
C SER A 77 1.41 0.28 6.65
N THR A 78 2.19 1.33 6.41
CA THR A 78 3.51 1.50 7.04
C THR A 78 3.34 1.68 8.56
N PRO A 79 3.87 0.78 9.42
CA PRO A 79 3.69 0.91 10.86
C PRO A 79 4.53 2.05 11.46
N ALA A 80 4.08 2.61 12.58
CA ALA A 80 4.74 3.71 13.30
C ALA A 80 6.22 3.46 13.66
N ALA A 81 6.67 2.20 13.76
CA ALA A 81 8.06 1.85 14.04
C ALA A 81 8.97 1.82 12.79
N TYR A 82 8.45 2.04 11.59
CA TYR A 82 9.17 1.88 10.32
C TYR A 82 8.94 3.05 9.35
N GLU A 83 10.01 3.49 8.71
CA GLU A 83 9.99 4.60 7.75
C GLU A 83 9.04 4.32 6.58
N LEU A 84 8.32 5.34 6.10
CA LEU A 84 7.60 5.26 4.82
C LEU A 84 8.60 4.99 3.70
N PRO A 85 8.50 3.86 2.99
CA PRO A 85 9.39 3.56 1.88
C PRO A 85 9.36 4.68 0.83
N SER A 86 10.53 5.12 0.40
CA SER A 86 10.66 6.17 -0.60
C SER A 86 11.88 5.98 -1.48
N LYS A 87 11.80 6.53 -2.68
CA LYS A 87 12.89 6.64 -3.64
C LYS A 87 13.00 8.09 -4.08
N GLU A 88 14.17 8.69 -3.85
CA GLU A 88 14.43 10.11 -4.16
C GLU A 88 13.41 11.07 -3.50
N GLY A 89 12.94 10.73 -2.30
CA GLY A 89 11.97 11.53 -1.53
C GLY A 89 10.51 11.36 -1.96
N VAL A 90 10.23 10.51 -2.94
CA VAL A 90 8.86 10.15 -3.35
C VAL A 90 8.49 8.80 -2.75
N ALA A 91 7.31 8.67 -2.15
CA ALA A 91 6.83 7.43 -1.57
C ALA A 91 6.80 6.31 -2.64
N ASP A 92 7.53 5.22 -2.38
CA ASP A 92 7.77 4.12 -3.33
C ASP A 92 8.15 2.86 -2.56
N GLY A 93 7.70 1.68 -3.03
CA GLY A 93 8.03 0.40 -2.42
C GLY A 93 7.10 -0.06 -1.28
N PHE A 94 6.03 0.68 -0.98
CA PHE A 94 4.95 0.24 -0.07
C PHE A 94 3.77 -0.42 -0.81
N TYR A 95 3.80 -0.46 -2.14
CA TYR A 95 2.81 -1.09 -2.99
C TYR A 95 3.45 -1.86 -4.15
N GLN A 96 2.70 -2.78 -4.75
CA GLN A 96 3.07 -3.53 -5.96
C GLN A 96 1.84 -3.71 -6.86
N TYR A 97 2.05 -3.64 -8.17
CA TYR A 97 1.01 -4.00 -9.14
C TYR A 97 0.88 -5.51 -9.23
N LEU A 98 -0.36 -5.99 -9.26
CA LEU A 98 -0.69 -7.40 -9.43
C LEU A 98 -0.80 -7.75 -10.92
N ASP A 99 -0.34 -8.94 -11.26
CA ASP A 99 -0.50 -9.49 -12.61
C ASP A 99 -1.82 -10.27 -12.69
N ALA A 100 -2.76 -9.75 -13.48
CA ALA A 100 -4.08 -10.37 -13.71
C ALA A 100 -4.02 -11.64 -14.56
N GLY A 101 -2.92 -11.89 -15.26
CA GLY A 101 -2.68 -13.14 -15.98
C GLY A 101 -2.26 -14.29 -15.07
N LYS A 102 -1.96 -14.04 -13.79
CA LYS A 102 -1.48 -15.04 -12.84
C LYS A 102 -2.58 -15.47 -11.86
N SER A 103 -2.61 -16.76 -11.57
CA SER A 103 -3.39 -17.33 -10.46
C SER A 103 -2.77 -17.04 -9.09
N GLU A 104 -1.46 -16.73 -9.07
CA GLU A 104 -0.73 -16.38 -7.85
C GLU A 104 0.28 -15.25 -8.11
N ASN A 105 0.25 -14.25 -7.24
CA ASN A 105 1.20 -13.15 -7.18
C ASN A 105 2.08 -13.29 -5.92
N GLN A 106 3.37 -13.01 -6.04
CA GLN A 106 4.34 -13.09 -4.93
C GLN A 106 5.08 -11.76 -4.82
N TYR A 107 4.90 -11.05 -3.70
CA TYR A 107 5.52 -9.75 -3.49
C TYR A 107 6.00 -9.59 -2.04
N ASP A 108 7.27 -9.27 -1.86
CA ASP A 108 7.82 -8.97 -0.54
C ASP A 108 7.96 -7.46 -0.35
N PHE A 109 7.76 -7.01 0.89
CA PHE A 109 7.99 -5.63 1.29
C PHE A 109 9.14 -5.56 2.29
N VAL A 110 10.02 -4.58 2.10
CA VAL A 110 11.16 -4.33 2.99
C VAL A 110 11.01 -2.95 3.61
N LEU A 111 11.09 -2.88 4.93
CA LEU A 111 10.94 -1.65 5.69
C LEU A 111 12.23 -1.29 6.45
N THR A 112 12.54 0.00 6.53
CA THR A 112 13.62 0.48 7.39
C THR A 112 13.07 0.76 8.78
N LYS A 113 13.65 0.14 9.81
CA LYS A 113 13.22 0.36 11.19
C LYS A 113 13.70 1.72 11.71
N ARG A 114 12.78 2.50 12.27
CA ARG A 114 13.12 3.77 12.95
C ARG A 114 13.87 3.50 14.26
N GLN A 115 14.65 4.49 14.71
CA GLN A 115 15.24 4.47 16.05
C GLN A 115 14.18 4.57 17.16
N LYS A 116 13.11 5.35 16.91
CA LYS A 116 11.95 5.51 17.79
C LYS A 116 10.67 5.50 16.94
N PRO A 117 9.56 4.91 17.41
CA PRO A 117 8.27 5.05 16.74
C PRO A 117 7.82 6.50 16.62
N VAL A 118 7.12 6.81 15.53
CA VAL A 118 6.50 8.11 15.25
C VAL A 118 4.99 7.97 15.38
N ASP A 119 4.40 8.68 16.32
CA ASP A 119 2.96 8.78 16.60
C ASP A 119 2.35 10.11 16.15
N GLU A 120 3.20 11.09 15.83
CA GLU A 120 2.82 12.41 15.31
C GLU A 120 3.64 12.73 14.05
N PHE A 121 2.95 13.13 12.97
CA PHE A 121 3.58 13.59 11.73
C PHE A 121 2.79 14.76 11.15
N VAL A 122 3.44 15.52 10.28
CA VAL A 122 2.82 16.62 9.54
C VAL A 122 2.45 16.11 8.14
N TYR A 123 1.20 16.36 7.76
CA TYR A 123 0.71 16.07 6.42
C TYR A 123 0.48 17.39 5.66
N ILE A 124 1.31 17.65 4.65
CA ILE A 124 1.19 18.84 3.80
C ILE A 124 0.46 18.44 2.52
N VAL A 125 -0.71 19.04 2.33
CA VAL A 125 -1.56 18.77 1.16
C VAL A 125 -1.37 19.87 0.14
N LEU A 126 -0.94 19.49 -1.06
CA LEU A 126 -0.92 20.36 -2.22
C LEU A 126 -2.16 20.06 -3.07
N SER A 127 -3.16 20.93 -2.97
CA SER A 127 -4.35 20.87 -3.82
C SER A 127 -4.00 21.11 -5.28
N ASP A 128 -4.77 20.50 -6.18
CA ASP A 128 -4.83 20.64 -7.64
C ASP A 128 -4.14 21.91 -8.21
N PRO A 129 -2.79 21.89 -8.40
CA PRO A 129 -2.05 23.07 -8.84
C PRO A 129 -2.45 23.51 -10.24
N GLN A 130 -2.92 22.57 -11.05
CA GLN A 130 -3.62 22.83 -12.29
C GLN A 130 -2.86 23.79 -13.22
N VAL A 131 -1.56 23.55 -13.37
CA VAL A 131 -0.67 24.34 -14.23
C VAL A 131 -1.01 24.09 -15.70
N ARG A 132 -1.43 25.12 -16.44
CA ARG A 132 -1.88 25.02 -17.85
C ARG A 132 -0.84 25.44 -18.89
N ASN A 133 0.21 26.14 -18.48
CA ASN A 133 1.23 26.69 -19.38
C ASN A 133 2.54 26.97 -18.64
N GLU A 134 3.61 27.22 -19.40
CA GLU A 134 4.96 27.51 -18.89
C GLU A 134 5.01 28.68 -17.90
N LYS A 135 4.22 29.74 -18.11
CA LYS A 135 4.16 30.87 -17.17
C LYS A 135 3.62 30.45 -15.81
N GLN A 136 2.60 29.59 -15.78
CA GLN A 136 2.07 29.07 -14.52
C GLN A 136 3.03 28.07 -13.87
N LEU A 137 3.74 27.27 -14.69
CA LEU A 137 4.76 26.34 -14.20
C LEU A 137 5.93 27.09 -13.55
N ASP A 138 6.37 28.19 -14.16
CA ASP A 138 7.40 29.06 -13.63
C ASP A 138 7.00 29.65 -12.28
N ARG A 139 5.77 30.17 -12.16
CA ARG A 139 5.23 30.64 -10.88
C ARG A 139 5.15 29.54 -9.84
N PHE A 140 4.70 28.34 -10.21
CA PHE A 140 4.66 27.20 -9.30
C PHE A 140 6.07 26.89 -8.73
N ARG A 141 7.08 26.88 -9.60
CA ARG A 141 8.48 26.60 -9.22
C ARG A 141 9.16 27.72 -8.44
N THR A 142 8.81 28.98 -8.71
CA THR A 142 9.52 30.15 -8.16
C THR A 142 8.78 30.84 -7.01
N GLU A 143 7.47 30.61 -6.87
CA GLU A 143 6.63 31.17 -5.80
C GLU A 143 6.16 30.04 -4.86
N THR A 144 5.40 29.06 -5.37
CA THR A 144 4.75 28.03 -4.55
C THR A 144 5.73 27.04 -3.93
N VAL A 145 6.65 26.47 -4.71
CA VAL A 145 7.61 25.47 -4.20
C VAL A 145 8.53 26.04 -3.10
N PRO A 146 9.09 27.26 -3.23
CA PRO A 146 9.85 27.88 -2.15
C PRO A 146 9.03 28.09 -0.87
N ASP A 147 7.77 28.52 -0.99
CA ASP A 147 6.87 28.70 0.16
C ASP A 147 6.56 27.36 0.86
N LEU A 148 6.32 26.30 0.09
CA LEU A 148 6.16 24.94 0.62
C LEU A 148 7.42 24.45 1.34
N LYS A 149 8.61 24.72 0.78
CA LYS A 149 9.89 24.39 1.42
C LYS A 149 10.07 25.16 2.74
N GLN A 150 9.77 26.46 2.75
CA GLN A 150 9.83 27.26 3.98
C GLN A 150 8.86 26.75 5.05
N THR A 151 7.65 26.37 4.64
CA THR A 151 6.65 25.77 5.55
C THR A 151 7.17 24.45 6.11
N ALA A 152 7.69 23.55 5.26
CA ALA A 152 8.26 22.27 5.69
C ALA A 152 9.46 22.48 6.63
N ASP A 153 10.37 23.41 6.31
CA ASP A 153 11.52 23.74 7.15
C ASP A 153 11.12 24.26 8.53
N SER A 154 10.01 25.01 8.63
CA SER A 154 9.46 25.48 9.90
C SER A 154 8.89 24.35 10.77
N LEU A 155 8.57 23.20 10.16
CA LEU A 155 7.94 22.03 10.79
C LEU A 155 8.87 20.82 10.90
N LYS A 156 10.16 20.97 10.56
CA LYS A 156 11.17 19.89 10.48
C LYS A 156 11.43 19.08 11.76
N ASN A 157 10.83 19.45 12.87
CA ASN A 157 10.86 18.67 14.10
C ASN A 157 9.93 17.44 14.04
N PHE A 158 9.03 17.41 13.06
CA PHE A 158 8.15 16.28 12.77
C PHE A 158 8.60 15.56 11.49
N GLU A 159 8.20 14.30 11.35
CA GLU A 159 8.20 13.66 10.04
C GLU A 159 7.16 14.36 9.15
N ILE A 160 7.52 14.68 7.91
CA ILE A 160 6.67 15.44 6.99
C ILE A 160 6.35 14.56 5.79
N VAL A 161 5.05 14.37 5.52
CA VAL A 161 4.55 13.69 4.33
C VAL A 161 3.82 14.73 3.46
N GLY A 162 4.35 14.97 2.27
CA GLY A 162 3.70 15.81 1.26
C GLY A 162 2.84 14.99 0.30
N MET A 163 1.66 15.47 -0.05
CA MET A 163 0.79 14.82 -1.03
C MET A 163 0.15 15.82 -1.98
N GLY A 164 0.39 15.64 -3.27
CA GLY A 164 -0.40 16.27 -4.33
C GLY A 164 -1.71 15.51 -4.54
N LEU A 165 -2.85 16.21 -4.61
CA LEU A 165 -4.17 15.57 -4.70
C LEU A 165 -4.63 15.20 -6.11
N GLY A 166 -3.83 15.50 -7.13
CA GLY A 166 -4.18 15.26 -8.53
C GLY A 166 -4.18 16.56 -9.33
N ASP A 167 -4.67 16.50 -10.57
CA ASP A 167 -4.84 17.66 -11.44
C ASP A 167 -3.63 18.59 -11.50
N LEU A 168 -2.44 18.00 -11.65
CA LEU A 168 -1.17 18.72 -11.56
C LEU A 168 -0.99 19.72 -12.72
N VAL A 169 -1.25 19.25 -13.95
CA VAL A 169 -0.93 19.99 -15.19
C VAL A 169 -2.07 20.08 -16.20
N TRP A 170 -3.34 20.02 -15.75
CA TRP A 170 -4.48 19.92 -16.68
C TRP A 170 -4.26 18.78 -17.69
N ASP A 171 -4.69 18.96 -18.94
CA ASP A 171 -4.40 18.09 -20.08
C ASP A 171 -3.04 18.40 -20.75
N ALA A 172 -2.23 19.32 -20.19
CA ALA A 172 -0.95 19.73 -20.76
C ALA A 172 0.19 18.78 -20.32
N MET A 173 0.12 17.52 -20.74
CA MET A 173 1.04 16.46 -20.29
C MET A 173 2.53 16.70 -20.62
N ASN A 174 2.83 17.59 -21.56
CA ASN A 174 4.19 18.09 -21.80
C ASN A 174 4.78 18.84 -20.59
N LEU A 175 3.93 19.36 -19.69
CA LEU A 175 4.33 20.03 -18.47
C LEU A 175 4.48 19.08 -17.27
N TYR A 176 4.08 17.81 -17.37
CA TYR A 176 4.12 16.87 -16.24
C TYR A 176 5.55 16.54 -15.78
N ALA A 177 6.42 16.18 -16.71
CA ALA A 177 7.82 15.90 -16.41
C ALA A 177 8.55 17.11 -15.76
N PRO A 178 8.40 18.35 -16.25
CA PRO A 178 8.99 19.50 -15.58
C PRO A 178 8.23 19.93 -14.30
N TYR A 179 6.97 19.54 -14.10
CA TYR A 179 6.28 19.76 -12.82
C TYR A 179 6.87 18.92 -11.67
N ARG A 180 7.20 17.65 -11.97
CA ARG A 180 7.66 16.64 -11.00
C ARG A 180 9.01 16.98 -10.35
#